data_AF-A0A191HV24-F1
#
_entry.id   AF-A0A191HV24-F1
#
_cell.length_a   1.000
_cell.length_b   1.000
_cell.length_c   1.000
_cell.angle_alpha   90.00
_cell.angle_beta   90.00
_cell.angle_gamma   90.00
#
_symmetry.space_group_name_H-M   'P 1'
#
loop_
_entity.id
_entity.type
_entity.pdbx_description
1 polymer ?
#
loop_
_entity_poly.entity_id
_entity_poly.type
_entity_poly.pdbx_seq_one_letter_code
_entity_poly.pdbx_strand_id
1 'polypeptide(L)'
;MALNLNRVDMPNQDPEERSKNFKEVSLGFSEAMAKEEAERCLNCKKPKCREGCPVHIDIPKFIQEIKHGEYDDAYTTLKQYNLLPAVCGRVCPQENQCEGACILNPKGGAIGIGRLERFAADTYMNSGKALPIEDVKKTGKKVAILGGGPAGLACAYELIKMGHDVTIFEALHTMGGVLMYGIPEFRLPKLIVQQEIDHMKKMGVKMEVNSVAGSINSVEELMKEEGFDAVFIATGAGLPYFLNIPGETYNEVYAANEFLTRVNLMKAYDFPNYDTPVVVGEKVAVIGAGNVAMDAARTAKRIGAKEVHIVYRRSRDEVPARLEELEHAEEEGIILSLLTSPVEILGNNETGQVTGLKCLKYELGEPDEGGRRKPVAIEGSEFELPIDMVVMAIGQGPNPLLLESTKGLELNKYGNIVADEKGQTSLDGVFAGGDIVTGAATVILAMGAGKSTATAINDYLLSKQKEDMVCQDNY
;
A
#
# COMPACT_ATOMS: atom_id res chain seq x y z
N MET A 1 26.78 -20.79 21.56
CA MET A 1 26.43 -19.42 21.99
C MET A 1 24.98 -19.42 22.44
N ALA A 2 24.63 -18.68 23.49
CA ALA A 2 23.25 -18.48 23.87
C ALA A 2 22.50 -17.71 22.76
N LEU A 3 21.21 -17.98 22.56
CA LEU A 3 20.39 -17.23 21.62
C LEU A 3 20.21 -15.80 22.10
N ASN A 4 20.61 -14.81 21.29
CA ASN A 4 20.32 -13.40 21.55
C ASN A 4 18.88 -13.08 21.10
N LEU A 5 17.97 -12.95 22.06
CA LEU A 5 16.57 -12.60 21.81
C LEU A 5 16.31 -11.09 21.76
N ASN A 6 17.29 -10.26 22.15
CA ASN A 6 17.13 -8.81 22.14
C ASN A 6 17.23 -8.28 20.71
N ARG A 7 16.11 -7.77 20.18
CA ARG A 7 16.07 -7.13 18.87
C ARG A 7 16.78 -5.78 18.93
N VAL A 8 17.52 -5.45 17.88
CA VAL A 8 18.12 -4.12 17.75
C VAL A 8 16.99 -3.12 17.47
N ASP A 9 16.86 -2.13 18.36
CA ASP A 9 15.83 -1.11 18.27
C ASP A 9 16.08 -0.17 17.08
N MET A 10 15.00 0.20 16.39
CA MET A 10 15.05 1.16 15.29
C MET A 10 15.18 2.55 15.90
N PRO A 11 16.20 3.35 15.52
CA PRO A 11 16.26 4.73 15.96
C PRO A 11 15.10 5.50 15.32
N ASN A 12 14.36 6.22 16.16
CA ASN A 12 13.23 7.05 15.74
C ASN A 12 13.52 8.51 16.10
N GLN A 13 12.89 9.44 15.37
CA GLN A 13 12.82 10.84 15.82
C GLN A 13 12.10 10.93 17.17
N ASP A 14 12.44 11.97 17.93
CA ASP A 14 11.75 12.32 19.17
C ASP A 14 10.23 12.54 18.91
N PRO A 15 9.33 11.98 19.75
CA PRO A 15 7.88 12.12 19.54
C PRO A 15 7.37 13.56 19.48
N GLU A 16 7.89 14.47 20.30
CA GLU A 16 7.44 15.88 20.32
C GLU A 16 7.95 16.68 19.11
N GLU A 17 9.12 16.32 18.57
CA GLU A 17 9.66 16.91 17.35
C GLU A 17 8.94 16.37 16.11
N ARG A 18 8.81 15.03 16.01
CA ARG A 18 8.28 14.35 14.82
C ARG A 18 6.79 14.58 14.61
N SER A 19 6.04 14.92 15.67
CA SER A 19 4.63 15.26 15.58
C SER A 19 4.38 16.61 14.88
N LYS A 20 5.43 17.37 14.53
CA LYS A 20 5.37 18.71 13.94
C LYS A 20 5.98 18.78 12.53
N ASN A 21 6.39 17.65 11.97
CA ASN A 21 7.04 17.61 10.66
C ASN A 21 6.72 16.33 9.88
N PHE A 22 6.94 16.36 8.57
CA PHE A 22 6.67 15.25 7.65
C PHE A 22 7.90 14.40 7.31
N LYS A 23 9.04 14.60 8.01
CA LYS A 23 10.24 13.77 7.80
C LYS A 23 9.99 12.36 8.33
N GLU A 24 10.73 11.39 7.77
CA GLU A 24 10.61 9.98 8.12
C GLU A 24 10.84 9.72 9.62
N VAL A 25 9.87 9.13 10.31
CA VAL A 25 9.94 8.88 11.77
C VAL A 25 11.05 7.90 12.12
N SER A 26 11.07 6.75 11.45
CA SER A 26 12.10 5.74 11.65
C SER A 26 13.32 6.06 10.80
N LEU A 27 14.47 6.22 11.44
CA LEU A 27 15.69 6.76 10.83
C LEU A 27 16.53 5.71 10.08
N GLY A 28 16.21 4.43 10.25
CA GLY A 28 16.95 3.33 9.64
C GLY A 28 18.14 2.87 10.49
N PHE A 29 18.65 1.67 10.19
CA PHE A 29 19.83 1.16 10.87
C PHE A 29 21.11 1.80 10.37
N SER A 30 22.05 2.02 11.29
CA SER A 30 23.47 2.17 10.93
C SER A 30 24.05 0.82 10.49
N GLU A 31 25.21 0.84 9.84
CA GLU A 31 25.91 -0.38 9.44
C GLU A 31 26.16 -1.34 10.63
N ALA A 32 26.60 -0.80 11.77
CA ALA A 32 26.87 -1.58 12.97
C ALA A 32 25.59 -2.26 13.49
N MET A 33 24.49 -1.52 13.54
CA MET A 33 23.18 -2.03 13.98
C MET A 33 22.64 -3.11 13.03
N ALA A 34 22.77 -2.90 11.71
CA ALA A 34 22.34 -3.88 10.72
C ALA A 34 23.14 -5.18 10.83
N LYS A 35 24.47 -5.10 11.02
CA LYS A 35 25.33 -6.26 11.27
C LYS A 35 24.95 -6.98 12.57
N GLU A 36 24.77 -6.25 13.66
CA GLU A 36 24.34 -6.81 14.95
C GLU A 36 23.00 -7.55 14.83
N GLU A 37 22.02 -6.95 14.17
CA GLU A 37 20.72 -7.58 13.95
C GLU A 37 20.83 -8.80 13.01
N ALA A 38 21.65 -8.72 11.96
CA ALA A 38 21.89 -9.82 11.04
C ALA A 38 22.58 -11.03 11.71
N GLU A 39 23.45 -10.80 12.70
CA GLU A 39 24.11 -11.86 13.48
C GLU A 39 23.14 -12.73 14.29
N ARG A 40 21.96 -12.20 14.64
CA ARG A 40 20.91 -12.95 15.35
C ARG A 40 20.25 -14.02 14.47
N CYS A 41 20.31 -13.87 13.15
CA CYS A 41 19.68 -14.80 12.21
C CYS A 41 20.32 -16.20 12.29
N LEU A 42 19.49 -17.22 12.54
CA LEU A 42 19.94 -18.60 12.69
C LEU A 42 20.31 -19.30 11.37
N ASN A 43 20.16 -18.61 10.23
CA ASN A 43 20.33 -19.20 8.90
C ASN A 43 19.61 -20.56 8.75
N CYS A 44 18.31 -20.56 9.04
CA CYS A 44 17.51 -21.78 9.14
C CYS A 44 17.50 -22.57 7.84
N LYS A 45 17.77 -23.89 7.90
CA LYS A 45 17.68 -24.80 6.73
C LYS A 45 16.28 -24.86 6.11
N LYS A 46 15.23 -24.70 6.94
CA LYS A 46 13.83 -24.59 6.53
C LYS A 46 13.30 -23.22 6.96
N PRO A 47 13.54 -22.16 6.17
CA PRO A 47 13.30 -20.79 6.59
C PRO A 47 11.81 -20.43 6.44
N LYS A 48 11.03 -20.66 7.50
CA LYS A 48 9.59 -20.28 7.56
C LYS A 48 9.33 -18.81 7.25
N CYS A 49 10.31 -17.93 7.51
CA CYS A 49 10.22 -16.51 7.14
C CYS A 49 10.01 -16.30 5.63
N ARG A 50 10.53 -17.20 4.76
CA ARG A 50 10.29 -17.15 3.31
C ARG A 50 8.86 -17.52 2.95
N GLU A 51 8.29 -18.51 3.64
CA GLU A 51 6.88 -18.90 3.47
C GLU A 51 5.93 -17.78 3.92
N GLY A 52 6.29 -17.07 5.00
CA GLY A 52 5.54 -15.91 5.49
C GLY A 52 5.69 -14.64 4.65
N CYS A 53 6.61 -14.59 3.70
CA CYS A 53 6.75 -13.47 2.76
C CYS A 53 5.94 -13.75 1.49
N PRO A 54 4.99 -12.89 1.09
CA PRO A 54 4.14 -13.15 -0.08
C PRO A 54 4.87 -13.29 -1.43
N VAL A 55 6.09 -12.79 -1.54
CA VAL A 55 6.94 -12.94 -2.74
C VAL A 55 8.15 -13.85 -2.52
N HIS A 56 8.18 -14.57 -1.40
CA HIS A 56 9.16 -15.62 -1.08
C HIS A 56 10.64 -15.21 -1.18
N ILE A 57 10.95 -13.97 -0.80
CA ILE A 57 12.32 -13.40 -0.72
C ILE A 57 13.26 -14.43 -0.08
N ASP A 58 14.48 -14.56 -0.60
CA ASP A 58 15.52 -15.37 0.03
C ASP A 58 16.11 -14.67 1.27
N ILE A 59 15.31 -14.65 2.33
CA ILE A 59 15.60 -13.92 3.57
C ILE A 59 16.92 -14.35 4.21
N PRO A 60 17.20 -15.65 4.39
CA PRO A 60 18.49 -16.06 4.95
C PRO A 60 19.68 -15.58 4.12
N LYS A 61 19.58 -15.62 2.78
CA LYS A 61 20.66 -15.23 1.88
C LYS A 61 21.02 -13.75 2.03
N PHE A 62 20.06 -12.84 1.86
CA PHE A 62 20.37 -11.40 1.95
C PHE A 62 20.83 -10.99 3.36
N ILE A 63 20.35 -11.67 4.41
CA ILE A 63 20.82 -11.41 5.77
C ILE A 63 22.26 -11.89 5.97
N GLN A 64 22.66 -13.03 5.37
CA GLN A 64 24.07 -13.44 5.41
C GLN A 64 24.97 -12.46 4.62
N GLU A 65 24.50 -11.95 3.49
CA GLU A 65 25.20 -10.93 2.70
C GLU A 65 25.42 -9.64 3.54
N ILE A 66 24.38 -9.15 4.24
CA ILE A 66 24.53 -8.03 5.19
C ILE A 66 25.55 -8.35 6.29
N LYS A 67 25.48 -9.55 6.88
CA LYS A 67 26.40 -9.98 7.94
C LYS A 67 27.86 -9.95 7.49
N HIS A 68 28.14 -10.30 6.23
CA HIS A 68 29.49 -10.29 5.67
C HIS A 68 29.93 -8.93 5.08
N GLY A 69 29.04 -7.93 5.10
CA GLY A 69 29.32 -6.60 4.53
C GLY A 69 29.09 -6.50 3.02
N GLU A 70 28.39 -7.46 2.43
CA GLU A 70 28.11 -7.59 1.00
C GLU A 70 26.76 -6.89 0.65
N TYR A 71 26.66 -5.58 0.91
CA TYR A 71 25.38 -4.85 0.84
C TYR A 71 24.79 -4.74 -0.57
N ASP A 72 25.64 -4.60 -1.59
CA ASP A 72 25.20 -4.59 -2.98
C ASP A 72 24.59 -5.94 -3.39
N ASP A 73 25.19 -7.04 -2.92
CA ASP A 73 24.70 -8.39 -3.18
C ASP A 73 23.39 -8.63 -2.44
N ALA A 74 23.27 -8.16 -1.19
CA ALA A 74 22.01 -8.18 -0.43
C ALA A 74 20.89 -7.46 -1.19
N TYR A 75 21.14 -6.27 -1.72
CA TYR A 75 20.18 -5.54 -2.53
C TYR A 75 19.83 -6.27 -3.83
N THR A 76 20.83 -6.83 -4.52
CA THR A 76 20.63 -7.61 -5.75
C THR A 76 19.77 -8.84 -5.48
N THR A 77 20.03 -9.57 -4.40
CA THR A 77 19.21 -10.69 -3.93
C THR A 77 17.78 -10.26 -3.69
N LEU A 78 17.55 -9.13 -3.01
CA LEU A 78 16.19 -8.60 -2.78
C LEU A 78 15.47 -8.31 -4.10
N LYS A 79 16.13 -7.65 -5.06
CA LYS A 79 15.54 -7.26 -6.35
C LYS A 79 15.16 -8.42 -7.26
N GLN A 80 15.67 -9.63 -7.02
CA GLN A 80 15.21 -10.84 -7.73
C GLN A 80 13.75 -11.19 -7.39
N TYR A 81 13.32 -10.87 -6.17
CA TYR A 81 12.00 -11.24 -5.66
C TYR A 81 11.07 -10.03 -5.58
N ASN A 82 11.60 -8.90 -5.10
CA ASN A 82 10.85 -7.71 -4.72
C ASN A 82 11.29 -6.50 -5.57
N LEU A 83 10.38 -5.90 -6.34
CA LEU A 83 10.65 -4.67 -7.08
C LEU A 83 10.92 -3.47 -6.15
N LEU A 84 10.29 -3.41 -4.99
CA LEU A 84 10.24 -2.24 -4.12
C LEU A 84 10.78 -2.56 -2.71
N PRO A 85 12.03 -3.04 -2.53
CA PRO A 85 12.53 -3.44 -1.21
C PRO A 85 12.61 -2.26 -0.23
N ALA A 86 13.01 -1.07 -0.69
CA ALA A 86 13.00 0.14 0.14
C ALA A 86 11.59 0.53 0.62
N VAL A 87 10.56 0.21 -0.15
CA VAL A 87 9.15 0.45 0.23
C VAL A 87 8.69 -0.65 1.19
N CYS A 88 8.89 -1.92 0.83
CA CYS A 88 8.37 -3.06 1.58
C CYS A 88 8.99 -3.18 2.97
N GLY A 89 10.30 -2.91 3.09
CA GLY A 89 10.98 -2.85 4.39
C GLY A 89 10.40 -1.80 5.34
N ARG A 90 9.74 -0.75 4.81
CA ARG A 90 9.07 0.31 5.58
C ARG A 90 7.62 -0.01 5.92
N VAL A 91 6.84 -0.53 4.97
CA VAL A 91 5.38 -0.52 5.06
C VAL A 91 4.73 -1.89 5.23
N CYS A 92 5.48 -2.99 5.08
CA CYS A 92 4.90 -4.31 5.31
C CYS A 92 4.51 -4.47 6.79
N PRO A 93 3.36 -5.11 7.10
CA PRO A 93 3.05 -5.54 8.46
C PRO A 93 3.83 -6.83 8.75
N GLN A 94 5.13 -6.70 9.03
CA GLN A 94 6.03 -7.85 9.14
C GLN A 94 5.62 -8.82 10.25
N GLU A 95 4.98 -8.32 11.30
CA GLU A 95 4.40 -9.08 12.41
C GLU A 95 3.39 -10.14 11.96
N ASN A 96 2.70 -9.88 10.84
CA ASN A 96 1.73 -10.79 10.22
C ASN A 96 2.29 -11.52 8.98
N GLN A 97 3.60 -11.37 8.72
CA GLN A 97 4.27 -11.89 7.53
C GLN A 97 5.60 -12.57 7.89
N CYS A 98 6.71 -12.10 7.32
CA CYS A 98 8.02 -12.75 7.44
C CYS A 98 8.55 -12.80 8.88
N GLU A 99 8.35 -11.73 9.67
CA GLU A 99 8.77 -11.69 11.09
C GLU A 99 7.82 -12.52 11.96
N GLY A 100 6.52 -12.49 11.67
CA GLY A 100 5.52 -13.36 12.31
C GLY A 100 5.83 -14.85 12.16
N ALA A 101 6.31 -15.26 10.99
CA ALA A 101 6.72 -16.63 10.67
C ALA A 101 8.14 -17.01 11.16
N CYS A 102 8.91 -16.05 11.70
CA CYS A 102 10.27 -16.32 12.16
C CYS A 102 10.27 -17.31 13.34
N ILE A 103 11.19 -18.28 13.35
CA ILE A 103 11.27 -19.29 14.42
C ILE A 103 11.58 -18.70 15.80
N LEU A 104 12.13 -17.49 15.84
CA LEU A 104 12.41 -16.76 17.07
C LEU A 104 11.21 -15.93 17.57
N ASN A 105 10.19 -15.71 16.72
CA ASN A 105 9.03 -14.90 17.07
C ASN A 105 8.26 -15.42 18.30
N PRO A 106 7.99 -16.74 18.46
CA PRO A 106 7.32 -17.25 19.66
C PRO A 106 8.09 -17.04 20.97
N LYS A 107 9.37 -16.66 20.89
CA LYS A 107 10.23 -16.33 22.03
C LYS A 107 10.43 -14.82 22.22
N GLY A 108 9.71 -14.00 21.47
CA GLY A 108 9.85 -12.53 21.45
C GLY A 108 11.12 -12.03 20.74
N GLY A 109 11.82 -12.90 20.00
CA GLY A 109 13.13 -12.60 19.42
C GLY A 109 13.14 -12.59 17.89
N ALA A 110 12.03 -12.25 17.23
CA ALA A 110 11.98 -12.18 15.77
C ALA A 110 13.14 -11.32 15.21
N ILE A 111 13.66 -11.74 14.05
CA ILE A 111 14.67 -10.97 13.33
C ILE A 111 13.98 -9.76 12.71
N GLY A 112 14.60 -8.58 12.77
CA GLY A 112 14.13 -7.36 12.13
C GLY A 112 14.32 -7.39 10.61
N ILE A 113 13.67 -8.34 9.95
CA ILE A 113 13.78 -8.61 8.51
C ILE A 113 13.43 -7.36 7.70
N GLY A 114 12.33 -6.67 8.03
CA GLY A 114 11.94 -5.46 7.32
C GLY A 114 12.96 -4.33 7.47
N ARG A 115 13.57 -4.22 8.66
CA ARG A 115 14.61 -3.23 8.97
C ARG A 115 15.90 -3.52 8.19
N LEU A 116 16.27 -4.80 8.06
CA LEU A 116 17.43 -5.24 7.27
C LEU A 116 17.19 -5.09 5.76
N GLU A 117 15.99 -5.41 5.27
CA GLU A 117 15.59 -5.17 3.87
C GLU A 117 15.68 -3.68 3.52
N ARG A 118 15.13 -2.82 4.39
CA ARG A 118 15.27 -1.36 4.28
C ARG A 118 16.72 -0.93 4.26
N PHE A 119 17.54 -1.42 5.20
CA PHE A 119 18.96 -1.05 5.27
C PHE A 119 19.72 -1.39 3.97
N ALA A 120 19.55 -2.60 3.43
CA ALA A 120 20.21 -2.99 2.19
C ALA A 120 19.77 -2.10 1.01
N ALA A 121 18.47 -1.82 0.90
CA ALA A 121 17.94 -0.97 -0.15
C ALA A 121 18.40 0.49 -0.04
N ASP A 122 18.30 1.09 1.15
CA ASP A 122 18.74 2.46 1.40
C ASP A 122 20.24 2.61 1.17
N THR A 123 21.06 1.64 1.58
CA THR A 123 22.52 1.65 1.37
C THR A 123 22.86 1.69 -0.12
N TYR A 124 22.23 0.84 -0.92
CA TYR A 124 22.47 0.78 -2.36
C TYR A 124 21.97 2.05 -3.07
N MET A 125 20.74 2.50 -2.76
CA MET A 125 20.14 3.68 -3.40
C MET A 125 20.93 4.96 -3.09
N ASN A 126 21.53 5.06 -1.90
CA ASN A 126 22.36 6.20 -1.51
C ASN A 126 23.80 6.14 -2.05
N SER A 127 24.25 4.99 -2.57
CA SER A 127 25.63 4.87 -3.09
C SER A 127 25.82 5.51 -4.46
N GLY A 128 24.75 6.04 -5.08
CA GLY A 128 24.75 6.59 -6.44
C GLY A 128 24.91 5.54 -7.54
N LYS A 129 24.84 4.25 -7.20
CA LYS A 129 24.89 3.15 -8.17
C LYS A 129 23.53 3.01 -8.85
N ALA A 130 23.54 2.55 -10.09
CA ALA A 130 22.34 2.16 -10.81
C ALA A 130 22.40 0.66 -11.08
N LEU A 131 21.27 -0.02 -10.96
CA LEU A 131 21.16 -1.39 -11.43
C LEU A 131 21.41 -1.42 -12.95
N PRO A 132 22.21 -2.37 -13.44
CA PRO A 132 22.41 -2.54 -14.87
C PRO A 132 21.07 -2.86 -15.53
N ILE A 133 20.82 -2.22 -16.67
CA ILE A 133 19.67 -2.54 -17.52
C ILE A 133 20.16 -3.59 -18.51
N GLU A 134 19.59 -4.79 -18.42
CA GLU A 134 19.93 -5.90 -19.30
C GLU A 134 19.41 -5.62 -20.72
N ASP A 135 20.22 -5.94 -21.74
CA ASP A 135 19.78 -5.92 -23.12
C ASP A 135 18.92 -7.16 -23.38
N VAL A 136 17.61 -6.94 -23.51
CA VAL A 136 16.61 -8.00 -23.65
C VAL A 136 16.13 -8.09 -25.08
N LYS A 137 16.04 -9.31 -25.62
CA LYS A 137 15.51 -9.54 -26.97
C LYS A 137 14.03 -9.17 -26.99
N LYS A 138 13.68 -8.21 -27.85
CA LYS A 138 12.29 -7.78 -28.04
C LYS A 138 11.41 -8.90 -28.59
N THR A 139 10.23 -9.07 -27.98
CA THR A 139 9.22 -10.06 -28.40
C THR A 139 8.34 -9.54 -29.54
N GLY A 140 8.26 -8.21 -29.68
CA GLY A 140 7.34 -7.52 -30.59
C GLY A 140 5.90 -7.44 -30.09
N LYS A 141 5.64 -7.89 -28.85
CA LYS A 141 4.32 -7.87 -28.22
C LYS A 141 4.13 -6.64 -27.33
N LYS A 142 2.91 -6.09 -27.33
CA LYS A 142 2.54 -4.88 -26.59
C LYS A 142 1.57 -5.20 -25.46
N VAL A 143 1.83 -4.65 -24.27
CA VAL A 143 0.96 -4.81 -23.10
C VAL A 143 0.59 -3.44 -22.53
N ALA A 144 -0.72 -3.22 -22.35
CA ALA A 144 -1.26 -2.06 -21.65
C ALA A 144 -1.52 -2.40 -20.18
N ILE A 145 -1.13 -1.52 -19.27
CA ILE A 145 -1.37 -1.66 -17.83
C ILE A 145 -2.20 -0.46 -17.37
N LEU A 146 -3.36 -0.73 -16.78
CA LEU A 146 -4.29 0.29 -16.28
C LEU A 146 -4.09 0.45 -14.76
N GLY A 147 -3.38 1.51 -14.37
CA GLY A 147 -3.03 1.82 -12.99
C GLY A 147 -1.53 1.74 -12.71
N GLY A 148 -0.95 2.85 -12.26
CA GLY A 148 0.46 3.00 -11.92
C GLY A 148 0.80 2.67 -10.46
N GLY A 149 -0.05 1.92 -9.76
CA GLY A 149 0.20 1.47 -8.38
C GLY A 149 1.19 0.30 -8.27
N PRO A 150 1.42 -0.24 -7.05
CA PRO A 150 2.38 -1.33 -6.82
C PRO A 150 2.20 -2.56 -7.73
N ALA A 151 0.95 -2.99 -7.97
CA ALA A 151 0.66 -4.12 -8.85
C ALA A 151 1.03 -3.81 -10.31
N GLY A 152 0.64 -2.65 -10.82
CA GLY A 152 0.95 -2.22 -12.19
C GLY A 152 2.45 -2.03 -12.41
N LEU A 153 3.14 -1.40 -11.45
CA LEU A 153 4.60 -1.24 -11.51
C LEU A 153 5.34 -2.59 -11.49
N ALA A 154 4.92 -3.51 -10.62
CA ALA A 154 5.49 -4.85 -10.56
C ALA A 154 5.30 -5.64 -11.85
N CYS A 155 4.08 -5.61 -12.41
CA CYS A 155 3.77 -6.26 -13.67
C CYS A 155 4.60 -5.69 -14.82
N ALA A 156 4.67 -4.35 -14.91
CA ALA A 156 5.46 -3.66 -15.94
C ALA A 156 6.95 -4.00 -15.86
N TYR A 157 7.51 -4.04 -14.64
CA TYR A 157 8.92 -4.34 -14.41
C TYR A 157 9.30 -5.76 -14.87
N GLU A 158 8.43 -6.74 -14.64
CA GLU A 158 8.69 -8.11 -15.09
C GLU A 158 8.50 -8.23 -16.61
N LEU A 159 7.44 -7.64 -17.17
CA LEU A 159 7.16 -7.71 -18.61
C LEU A 159 8.23 -7.03 -19.46
N ILE A 160 8.77 -5.89 -19.03
CA ILE A 160 9.85 -5.21 -19.77
C ILE A 160 11.13 -6.06 -19.78
N LYS A 161 11.44 -6.77 -18.68
CA LYS A 161 12.56 -7.73 -18.62
C LYS A 161 12.34 -8.97 -19.48
N MET A 162 11.09 -9.34 -19.72
CA MET A 162 10.71 -10.42 -20.65
C MET A 162 10.73 -9.97 -22.12
N GLY A 163 11.05 -8.69 -22.41
CA GLY A 163 11.23 -8.17 -23.76
C GLY A 163 9.97 -7.61 -24.42
N HIS A 164 8.87 -7.46 -23.68
CA HIS A 164 7.62 -6.87 -24.17
C HIS A 164 7.70 -5.34 -24.19
N ASP A 165 6.90 -4.70 -25.05
CA ASP A 165 6.69 -3.25 -25.03
C ASP A 165 5.53 -2.92 -24.10
N VAL A 166 5.82 -2.18 -23.03
CA VAL A 166 4.87 -1.94 -21.94
C VAL A 166 4.49 -0.47 -21.85
N THR A 167 3.19 -0.19 -21.78
CA THR A 167 2.66 1.15 -21.49
C THR A 167 1.77 1.09 -20.26
N ILE A 168 2.05 1.93 -19.26
CA ILE A 168 1.21 2.14 -18.08
C ILE A 168 0.36 3.39 -18.30
N PHE A 169 -0.95 3.28 -18.10
CA PHE A 169 -1.91 4.38 -18.08
C PHE A 169 -2.32 4.66 -16.64
N GLU A 170 -2.12 5.89 -16.16
CA GLU A 170 -2.39 6.31 -14.78
C GLU A 170 -3.30 7.53 -14.77
N ALA A 171 -4.36 7.47 -13.95
CA ALA A 171 -5.38 8.50 -13.86
C ALA A 171 -4.84 9.81 -13.25
N LEU A 172 -3.94 9.71 -12.28
CA LEU A 172 -3.33 10.87 -11.63
C LEU A 172 -2.16 11.42 -12.44
N HIS A 173 -1.68 12.61 -12.04
CA HIS A 173 -0.54 13.28 -12.66
C HIS A 173 0.82 12.66 -12.28
N THR A 174 0.83 11.56 -11.51
CA THR A 174 2.04 10.83 -11.11
C THR A 174 1.75 9.34 -10.92
N MET A 175 2.77 8.51 -11.15
CA MET A 175 2.75 7.07 -10.90
C MET A 175 2.91 6.77 -9.40
N GLY A 176 2.69 5.53 -8.98
CA GLY A 176 2.94 5.03 -7.62
C GLY A 176 1.67 4.76 -6.81
N GLY A 177 0.50 5.25 -7.25
CA GLY A 177 -0.78 5.02 -6.58
C GLY A 177 -0.72 5.38 -5.09
N VAL A 178 -1.18 4.47 -4.22
CA VAL A 178 -1.22 4.67 -2.76
C VAL A 178 0.14 5.01 -2.15
N LEU A 179 1.25 4.64 -2.81
CA LEU A 179 2.60 4.99 -2.36
C LEU A 179 2.86 6.51 -2.44
N MET A 180 2.17 7.21 -3.34
CA MET A 180 2.30 8.66 -3.53
C MET A 180 1.19 9.43 -2.82
N TYR A 181 -0.07 9.07 -3.03
CA TYR A 181 -1.19 9.85 -2.49
C TYR A 181 -1.67 9.40 -1.10
N GLY A 182 -1.42 8.14 -0.72
CA GLY A 182 -2.02 7.55 0.48
C GLY A 182 -1.07 7.52 1.68
N ILE A 183 0.04 6.77 1.57
CA ILE A 183 1.01 6.61 2.65
C ILE A 183 1.75 7.95 2.85
N PRO A 184 1.84 8.55 4.03
CA PRO A 184 2.51 9.84 4.19
C PRO A 184 4.05 9.79 4.12
N GLU A 185 4.67 10.95 3.86
CA GLU A 185 6.14 11.11 3.77
C GLU A 185 6.87 10.65 5.05
N PHE A 186 6.25 10.84 6.21
CA PHE A 186 6.83 10.45 7.50
C PHE A 186 6.93 8.93 7.70
N ARG A 187 6.30 8.13 6.83
CA ARG A 187 6.41 6.66 6.80
C ARG A 187 7.07 6.15 5.52
N LEU A 188 6.82 6.81 4.40
CA LEU A 188 7.38 6.45 3.09
C LEU A 188 7.78 7.70 2.32
N PRO A 189 9.09 8.03 2.31
CA PRO A 189 9.62 9.14 1.53
C PRO A 189 9.32 9.01 0.02
N LYS A 190 8.75 10.04 -0.60
CA LYS A 190 8.32 10.00 -2.02
C LYS A 190 9.48 9.80 -2.98
N LEU A 191 10.65 10.30 -2.60
CA LEU A 191 11.87 10.16 -3.39
C LEU A 191 12.20 8.70 -3.70
N ILE A 192 11.94 7.79 -2.75
CA ILE A 192 12.20 6.36 -2.90
C ILE A 192 11.32 5.78 -4.02
N VAL A 193 10.04 6.13 -4.02
CA VAL A 193 9.08 5.68 -5.03
C VAL A 193 9.46 6.28 -6.39
N GLN A 194 9.83 7.56 -6.43
CA GLN A 194 10.23 8.24 -7.65
C GLN A 194 11.48 7.63 -8.28
N GLN A 195 12.49 7.24 -7.49
CA GLN A 195 13.71 6.60 -7.99
C GLN A 195 13.42 5.27 -8.70
N GLU A 196 12.48 4.47 -8.18
CA GLU A 196 12.05 3.22 -8.83
C GLU A 196 11.27 3.48 -10.13
N ILE A 197 10.37 4.46 -10.12
CA ILE A 197 9.65 4.90 -11.33
C ILE A 197 10.63 5.37 -12.41
N ASP A 198 11.62 6.18 -12.04
CA ASP A 198 12.62 6.70 -12.96
C ASP A 198 13.53 5.60 -13.51
N HIS A 199 13.85 4.59 -12.70
CA HIS A 199 14.56 3.40 -13.17
C HIS A 199 13.75 2.63 -14.23
N MET A 200 12.45 2.42 -13.99
CA MET A 200 11.57 1.76 -14.96
C MET A 200 11.43 2.55 -16.28
N LYS A 201 11.36 3.88 -16.21
CA LYS A 201 11.40 4.73 -17.42
C LYS A 201 12.69 4.52 -18.21
N LYS A 202 13.84 4.43 -17.53
CA LYS A 202 15.13 4.15 -18.19
C LYS A 202 15.17 2.74 -18.82
N MET A 203 14.46 1.77 -18.25
CA MET A 203 14.29 0.44 -18.85
C MET A 203 13.38 0.44 -20.10
N GLY A 204 12.71 1.56 -20.40
CA GLY A 204 11.86 1.71 -21.59
C GLY A 204 10.38 1.49 -21.34
N VAL A 205 9.92 1.42 -20.08
CA VAL A 205 8.49 1.41 -19.77
C VAL A 205 7.89 2.78 -20.11
N LYS A 206 6.85 2.79 -20.96
CA LYS A 206 6.10 4.00 -21.27
C LYS A 206 5.08 4.28 -20.18
N MET A 207 4.91 5.55 -19.84
CA MET A 207 4.11 5.99 -18.69
C MET A 207 3.26 7.18 -19.09
N GLU A 208 1.96 6.95 -19.27
CA GLU A 208 0.96 7.96 -19.64
C GLU A 208 0.15 8.35 -18.40
N VAL A 209 0.43 9.53 -17.85
CA VAL A 209 -0.29 10.10 -16.69
C VAL A 209 -1.48 10.94 -17.14
N ASN A 210 -2.39 11.26 -16.21
CA ASN A 210 -3.67 11.94 -16.51
C ASN A 210 -4.55 11.17 -17.50
N SER A 211 -4.42 9.84 -17.55
CA SER A 211 -5.16 8.94 -18.41
C SER A 211 -6.17 8.13 -17.58
N VAL A 212 -7.42 8.60 -17.53
CA VAL A 212 -8.49 7.94 -16.78
C VAL A 212 -9.07 6.80 -17.61
N ALA A 213 -8.64 5.58 -17.34
CA ALA A 213 -9.16 4.38 -18.00
C ALA A 213 -10.67 4.22 -17.77
N GLY A 214 -11.41 3.91 -18.85
CA GLY A 214 -12.87 3.86 -18.91
C GLY A 214 -13.54 5.20 -19.25
N SER A 215 -12.80 6.31 -19.23
CA SER A 215 -13.28 7.62 -19.69
C SER A 215 -12.49 8.15 -20.88
N ILE A 216 -11.16 7.98 -20.87
CA ILE A 216 -10.27 8.43 -21.95
C ILE A 216 -9.98 7.26 -22.90
N ASN A 217 -9.65 6.10 -22.34
CA ASN A 217 -9.37 4.87 -23.09
C ASN A 217 -10.17 3.71 -22.47
N SER A 218 -10.90 2.96 -23.28
CA SER A 218 -11.54 1.71 -22.88
C SER A 218 -10.61 0.51 -23.13
N VAL A 219 -10.87 -0.62 -22.44
CA VAL A 219 -10.13 -1.89 -22.70
C VAL A 219 -10.29 -2.33 -24.15
N GLU A 220 -11.48 -2.12 -24.73
CA GLU A 220 -11.78 -2.50 -26.11
C GLU A 220 -10.97 -1.67 -27.12
N GLU A 221 -10.90 -0.35 -26.96
CA GLU A 221 -10.10 0.55 -27.81
C GLU A 221 -8.61 0.21 -27.73
N LEU A 222 -8.09 -0.02 -26.52
CA LEU A 222 -6.68 -0.40 -26.33
C LEU A 222 -6.33 -1.67 -27.11
N MET A 223 -7.18 -2.70 -27.04
CA MET A 223 -6.91 -3.97 -27.72
C MET A 223 -7.16 -3.90 -29.24
N LYS A 224 -8.25 -3.27 -29.67
CA LYS A 224 -8.69 -3.33 -31.08
C LYS A 224 -8.14 -2.20 -31.95
N GLU A 225 -7.96 -1.01 -31.39
CA GLU A 225 -7.58 0.19 -32.14
C GLU A 225 -6.11 0.57 -31.90
N GLU A 226 -5.63 0.50 -30.67
CA GLU A 226 -4.23 0.81 -30.33
C GLU A 226 -3.27 -0.39 -30.49
N GLY A 227 -3.83 -1.58 -30.71
CA GLY A 227 -3.09 -2.79 -31.04
C GLY A 227 -2.28 -3.36 -29.87
N PHE A 228 -2.78 -3.24 -28.64
CA PHE A 228 -2.23 -3.97 -27.50
C PHE A 228 -2.64 -5.44 -27.54
N ASP A 229 -1.68 -6.35 -27.39
CA ASP A 229 -1.92 -7.80 -27.42
C ASP A 229 -2.55 -8.32 -26.11
N ALA A 230 -2.33 -7.61 -25.00
CA ALA A 230 -2.91 -7.91 -23.69
C ALA A 230 -3.11 -6.64 -22.84
N VAL A 231 -4.06 -6.70 -21.91
CA VAL A 231 -4.36 -5.64 -20.94
C VAL A 231 -4.29 -6.20 -19.53
N PHE A 232 -3.65 -5.47 -18.61
CA PHE A 232 -3.64 -5.75 -17.18
C PHE A 232 -4.32 -4.63 -16.38
N ILE A 233 -5.35 -4.96 -15.63
CA ILE A 233 -6.12 -4.02 -14.81
C ILE A 233 -5.59 -4.05 -13.37
N ALA A 234 -5.02 -2.92 -12.94
CA ALA A 234 -4.37 -2.74 -11.65
C ALA A 234 -4.79 -1.42 -10.97
N THR A 235 -6.05 -1.03 -11.14
CA THR A 235 -6.62 0.26 -10.69
C THR A 235 -6.85 0.34 -9.17
N GLY A 236 -6.71 -0.78 -8.45
CA GLY A 236 -6.90 -0.87 -7.01
C GLY A 236 -8.35 -0.66 -6.55
N ALA A 237 -8.52 -0.36 -5.26
CA ALA A 237 -9.82 -0.09 -4.64
C ALA A 237 -9.80 1.30 -4.00
N GLY A 238 -10.06 2.36 -4.78
CA GLY A 238 -9.90 3.76 -4.35
C GLY A 238 -11.21 4.51 -3.99
N LEU A 239 -12.38 3.88 -4.10
CA LEU A 239 -13.66 4.52 -3.82
C LEU A 239 -13.95 4.50 -2.31
N PRO A 240 -14.02 5.64 -1.59
CA PRO A 240 -14.17 5.63 -0.14
C PRO A 240 -15.57 5.16 0.29
N TYR A 241 -15.63 4.49 1.45
CA TYR A 241 -16.90 4.19 2.11
C TYR A 241 -17.26 5.25 3.16
N PHE A 242 -18.56 5.49 3.31
CA PHE A 242 -19.16 6.31 4.35
C PHE A 242 -20.07 5.45 5.23
N LEU A 243 -20.35 5.90 6.45
CA LEU A 243 -21.22 5.18 7.39
C LEU A 243 -22.70 5.30 6.99
N ASN A 244 -23.06 6.29 6.18
CA ASN A 244 -24.44 6.65 5.84
C ASN A 244 -25.23 7.08 7.07
N ILE A 245 -24.62 7.94 7.88
CA ILE A 245 -25.24 8.55 9.07
C ILE A 245 -25.59 10.03 8.79
N PRO A 246 -26.53 10.62 9.55
CA PRO A 246 -26.81 12.04 9.44
C PRO A 246 -25.56 12.89 9.68
N GLY A 247 -25.42 13.97 8.91
CA GLY A 247 -24.33 14.96 9.05
C GLY A 247 -23.04 14.67 8.26
N GLU A 248 -22.97 13.61 7.46
CA GLU A 248 -21.78 13.30 6.62
C GLU A 248 -21.45 14.35 5.54
N THR A 249 -22.36 15.30 5.29
CA THR A 249 -22.21 16.36 4.30
C THR A 249 -21.77 17.70 4.89
N TYR A 250 -21.47 17.79 6.19
CA TYR A 250 -20.93 19.00 6.80
C TYR A 250 -19.51 19.31 6.27
N ASN A 251 -19.13 20.60 6.28
CA ASN A 251 -17.99 21.12 5.51
C ASN A 251 -16.65 20.47 5.87
N GLU A 252 -16.43 20.14 7.14
CA GLU A 252 -15.18 19.59 7.67
C GLU A 252 -15.19 18.04 7.76
N VAL A 253 -16.11 17.38 7.05
CA VAL A 253 -16.13 15.93 6.89
C VAL A 253 -15.34 15.55 5.64
N TYR A 254 -14.25 14.81 5.83
CA TYR A 254 -13.40 14.30 4.76
C TYR A 254 -13.54 12.79 4.61
N ALA A 255 -13.50 12.31 3.37
CA ALA A 255 -13.00 10.95 3.13
C ALA A 255 -11.49 10.91 3.38
N ALA A 256 -10.97 9.85 3.99
CA ALA A 256 -9.53 9.72 4.22
C ALA A 256 -8.72 9.80 2.92
N ASN A 257 -9.26 9.28 1.81
CA ASN A 257 -8.63 9.35 0.49
C ASN A 257 -8.48 10.80 0.02
N GLU A 258 -9.49 11.66 0.23
CA GLU A 258 -9.39 13.08 -0.10
C GLU A 258 -8.35 13.77 0.79
N PHE A 259 -8.48 13.61 2.12
CA PHE A 259 -7.61 14.26 3.09
C PHE A 259 -6.13 13.93 2.86
N LEU A 260 -5.82 12.63 2.72
CA LEU A 260 -4.47 12.16 2.45
C LEU A 260 -3.98 12.57 1.06
N THR A 261 -4.84 12.58 0.03
CA THR A 261 -4.44 13.07 -1.31
C THR A 261 -4.07 14.56 -1.27
N ARG A 262 -4.88 15.40 -0.61
CA ARG A 262 -4.58 16.83 -0.43
C ARG A 262 -3.23 17.02 0.26
N VAL A 263 -2.99 16.30 1.35
CA VAL A 263 -1.75 16.46 2.12
C VAL A 263 -0.55 15.86 1.39
N ASN A 264 -0.64 14.61 0.93
CA ASN A 264 0.52 13.88 0.43
C ASN A 264 0.84 14.21 -1.03
N LEU A 265 -0.17 14.16 -1.90
CA LEU A 265 0.02 14.38 -3.34
C LEU A 265 0.08 15.87 -3.66
N MET A 266 -0.86 16.64 -3.11
CA MET A 266 -0.98 18.08 -3.38
C MET A 266 -0.16 18.96 -2.43
N LYS A 267 0.48 18.36 -1.42
CA LYS A 267 1.35 19.04 -0.44
C LYS A 267 0.66 20.19 0.29
N ALA A 268 -0.63 20.02 0.61
CA ALA A 268 -1.44 21.03 1.26
C ALA A 268 -0.93 21.47 2.65
N TYR A 269 -0.02 20.70 3.27
CA TYR A 269 0.67 21.09 4.51
C TYR A 269 1.64 22.28 4.33
N ASP A 270 2.01 22.61 3.08
CA ASP A 270 2.91 23.71 2.71
C ASP A 270 2.15 24.82 1.96
N PHE A 271 0.86 24.99 2.26
CA PHE A 271 0.07 26.13 1.76
C PHE A 271 0.58 27.45 2.40
N PRO A 272 0.75 28.56 1.64
CA PRO A 272 0.36 28.76 0.24
C PRO A 272 1.48 28.53 -0.79
N ASN A 273 2.60 27.89 -0.44
CA ASN A 273 3.64 27.53 -1.43
C ASN A 273 3.15 26.48 -2.43
N TYR A 274 2.19 25.66 -2.01
CA TYR A 274 1.36 24.84 -2.88
C TYR A 274 -0.08 25.34 -2.86
N ASP A 275 -0.74 25.33 -4.02
CA ASP A 275 -2.04 26.00 -4.21
C ASP A 275 -3.22 25.28 -3.53
N THR A 276 -3.08 24.00 -3.20
CA THR A 276 -4.18 23.21 -2.62
C THR A 276 -4.28 23.47 -1.11
N PRO A 277 -5.43 23.98 -0.61
CA PRO A 277 -5.64 24.12 0.82
C PRO A 277 -6.11 22.80 1.46
N VAL A 278 -5.89 22.70 2.77
CA VAL A 278 -6.53 21.72 3.66
C VAL A 278 -6.97 22.44 4.93
N VAL A 279 -8.23 22.23 5.34
CA VAL A 279 -8.76 22.76 6.60
C VAL A 279 -8.55 21.72 7.68
N VAL A 280 -8.12 22.16 8.86
CA VAL A 280 -7.80 21.30 10.00
C VAL A 280 -8.50 21.87 11.23
N GLY A 281 -9.37 21.08 11.84
CA GLY A 281 -10.02 21.42 13.10
C GLY A 281 -9.03 21.42 14.27
N GLU A 282 -9.39 22.07 15.39
CA GLU A 282 -8.58 21.96 16.61
C GLU A 282 -8.72 20.57 17.22
N LYS A 283 -9.93 20.00 17.16
CA LYS A 283 -10.27 18.64 17.58
C LYS A 283 -10.69 17.80 16.37
N VAL A 284 -9.95 16.75 16.08
CA VAL A 284 -10.18 15.90 14.89
C VAL A 284 -10.56 14.48 15.32
N ALA A 285 -11.60 13.91 14.70
CA ALA A 285 -11.94 12.50 14.84
C ALA A 285 -11.66 11.75 13.54
N VAL A 286 -10.88 10.68 13.61
CA VAL A 286 -10.66 9.75 12.51
C VAL A 286 -11.44 8.47 12.80
N ILE A 287 -12.39 8.13 11.93
CA ILE A 287 -13.28 6.99 12.11
C ILE A 287 -12.66 5.75 11.46
N GLY A 288 -12.29 4.76 12.27
CA GLY A 288 -11.57 3.56 11.84
C GLY A 288 -10.24 3.39 12.56
N ALA A 289 -9.55 2.25 12.36
CA ALA A 289 -8.28 1.96 13.02
C ALA A 289 -7.28 1.20 12.13
N GLY A 290 -7.45 1.22 10.81
CA GLY A 290 -6.46 0.67 9.88
C GLY A 290 -5.28 1.61 9.67
N ASN A 291 -4.30 1.20 8.85
CA ASN A 291 -3.16 2.04 8.50
C ASN A 291 -3.60 3.41 7.94
N VAL A 292 -4.66 3.46 7.13
CA VAL A 292 -5.23 4.72 6.62
C VAL A 292 -5.72 5.63 7.75
N ALA A 293 -6.31 5.06 8.82
CA ALA A 293 -6.74 5.83 9.97
C ALA A 293 -5.54 6.37 10.78
N MET A 294 -4.50 5.55 10.98
CA MET A 294 -3.25 5.98 11.62
C MET A 294 -2.59 7.09 10.83
N ASP A 295 -2.48 6.93 9.51
CA ASP A 295 -1.88 7.89 8.59
C ASP A 295 -2.66 9.22 8.62
N ALA A 296 -3.99 9.18 8.57
CA ALA A 296 -4.83 10.37 8.66
C ALA A 296 -4.72 11.07 10.04
N ALA A 297 -4.75 10.32 11.14
CA ALA A 297 -4.66 10.89 12.49
C ALA A 297 -3.31 11.57 12.72
N ARG A 298 -2.22 10.89 12.37
CA ARG A 298 -0.84 11.40 12.47
C ARG A 298 -0.57 12.56 11.54
N THR A 299 -1.23 12.58 10.38
CA THR A 299 -1.22 13.71 9.47
C THR A 299 -1.93 14.91 10.09
N ALA A 300 -3.16 14.76 10.58
CA ALA A 300 -3.92 15.83 11.23
C ALA A 300 -3.15 16.48 12.38
N LYS A 301 -2.47 15.66 13.20
CA LYS A 301 -1.59 16.15 14.28
C LYS A 301 -0.48 17.08 13.76
N ARG A 302 0.17 16.70 12.66
CA ARG A 302 1.30 17.45 12.04
C ARG A 302 0.89 18.77 11.42
N ILE A 303 -0.34 18.88 10.94
CA ILE A 303 -0.86 20.08 10.29
C ILE A 303 -1.64 21.00 11.24
N GLY A 304 -1.56 20.75 12.55
CA GLY A 304 -1.96 21.72 13.58
C GLY A 304 -3.11 21.29 14.51
N ALA A 305 -3.67 20.08 14.37
CA ALA A 305 -4.69 19.61 15.29
C ALA A 305 -4.13 19.52 16.73
N LYS A 306 -4.85 20.11 17.69
CA LYS A 306 -4.45 20.09 19.11
C LYS A 306 -4.75 18.72 19.72
N GLU A 307 -5.93 18.19 19.40
CA GLU A 307 -6.46 16.93 19.91
C GLU A 307 -6.93 16.07 18.74
N VAL A 308 -6.47 14.81 18.69
CA VAL A 308 -6.83 13.87 17.61
C VAL A 308 -7.29 12.57 18.23
N HIS A 309 -8.48 12.13 17.84
CA HIS A 309 -9.08 10.87 18.27
C HIS A 309 -9.11 9.88 17.11
N ILE A 310 -8.66 8.66 17.38
CA ILE A 310 -9.04 7.48 16.60
C ILE A 310 -10.31 6.92 17.24
N VAL A 311 -11.43 6.97 16.52
CA VAL A 311 -12.72 6.46 16.97
C VAL A 311 -12.93 5.08 16.36
N TYR A 312 -12.91 4.06 17.20
CA TYR A 312 -12.93 2.67 16.75
C TYR A 312 -13.92 1.82 17.52
N ARG A 313 -14.75 1.09 16.78
CA ARG A 313 -15.84 0.28 17.34
C ARG A 313 -15.41 -1.01 18.05
N ARG A 314 -14.12 -1.38 18.01
CA ARG A 314 -13.57 -2.58 18.69
C ARG A 314 -12.48 -2.18 19.70
N SER A 315 -11.82 -3.15 20.30
CA SER A 315 -10.74 -2.90 21.27
C SER A 315 -9.39 -2.72 20.58
N ARG A 316 -8.35 -2.45 21.39
CA ARG A 316 -6.97 -2.27 20.92
C ARG A 316 -6.43 -3.51 20.23
N ASP A 317 -6.82 -4.70 20.69
CA ASP A 317 -6.33 -5.98 20.17
C ASP A 317 -6.86 -6.29 18.76
N GLU A 318 -8.00 -5.69 18.37
CA GLU A 318 -8.57 -5.85 17.03
C GLU A 318 -8.10 -4.80 16.02
N VAL A 319 -7.23 -3.85 16.43
CA VAL A 319 -6.69 -2.80 15.55
C VAL A 319 -5.93 -3.45 14.37
N PRO A 320 -6.37 -3.23 13.11
CA PRO A 320 -5.74 -3.85 11.95
C PRO A 320 -4.55 -3.05 11.39
N ALA A 321 -4.21 -1.91 11.99
CA ALA A 321 -3.01 -1.17 11.63
C ALA A 321 -1.74 -1.93 12.01
N ARG A 322 -0.65 -1.61 11.32
CA ARG A 322 0.69 -2.09 11.64
C ARG A 322 1.06 -1.65 13.06
N LEU A 323 1.57 -2.57 13.87
CA LEU A 323 1.79 -2.35 15.31
C LEU A 323 2.72 -1.15 15.56
N GLU A 324 3.83 -1.04 14.82
CA GLU A 324 4.78 0.07 14.92
C GLU A 324 4.10 1.43 14.61
N GLU A 325 3.10 1.47 13.73
CA GLU A 325 2.38 2.72 13.44
C GLU A 325 1.36 3.10 14.52
N LEU A 326 0.76 2.09 15.17
CA LEU A 326 -0.11 2.30 16.33
C LEU A 326 0.71 2.85 17.51
N GLU A 327 1.85 2.23 17.81
CA GLU A 327 2.78 2.69 18.85
C GLU A 327 3.25 4.13 18.57
N HIS A 328 3.65 4.42 17.32
CA HIS A 328 4.03 5.78 16.93
C HIS A 328 2.89 6.80 17.10
N ALA A 329 1.64 6.40 16.83
CA ALA A 329 0.48 7.27 17.02
C ALA A 329 0.24 7.59 18.50
N GLU A 330 0.32 6.58 19.37
CA GLU A 330 0.18 6.74 20.83
C GLU A 330 1.30 7.63 21.39
N GLU A 331 2.56 7.42 20.97
CA GLU A 331 3.71 8.26 21.34
C GLU A 331 3.57 9.73 20.89
N GLU A 332 2.90 9.98 19.76
CA GLU A 332 2.61 11.32 19.23
C GLU A 332 1.38 11.98 19.92
N GLY A 333 0.75 11.29 20.88
CA GLY A 333 -0.36 11.78 21.68
C GLY A 333 -1.74 11.66 21.02
N ILE A 334 -1.91 10.73 20.07
CA ILE A 334 -3.22 10.43 19.48
C ILE A 334 -4.04 9.60 20.47
N ILE A 335 -5.31 9.99 20.67
CA ILE A 335 -6.19 9.39 21.65
C ILE A 335 -6.98 8.23 21.01
N LEU A 336 -6.92 7.04 21.60
CA LEU A 336 -7.72 5.90 21.14
C LEU A 336 -9.08 5.88 21.85
N SER A 337 -10.11 6.38 21.15
CA SER A 337 -11.52 6.27 21.54
C SER A 337 -12.07 4.90 21.11
N LEU A 338 -11.67 3.86 21.83
CA LEU A 338 -12.04 2.47 21.57
C LEU A 338 -13.50 2.17 21.96
N LEU A 339 -14.02 1.03 21.47
CA LEU A 339 -15.39 0.57 21.71
C LEU A 339 -16.43 1.68 21.49
N THR A 340 -16.21 2.49 20.45
CA THR A 340 -16.98 3.70 20.15
C THR A 340 -17.21 3.81 18.64
N SER A 341 -18.42 4.16 18.21
CA SER A 341 -18.72 4.50 16.81
C SER A 341 -19.72 5.65 16.76
N PRO A 342 -19.57 6.61 15.83
CA PRO A 342 -20.56 7.65 15.63
C PRO A 342 -21.85 7.07 15.03
N VAL A 343 -22.98 7.65 15.41
CA VAL A 343 -24.31 7.42 14.83
C VAL A 343 -24.87 8.65 14.15
N GLU A 344 -24.30 9.82 14.42
CA GLU A 344 -24.64 11.11 13.81
C GLU A 344 -23.44 12.05 13.96
N ILE A 345 -23.15 12.83 12.91
CA ILE A 345 -22.22 13.96 12.97
C ILE A 345 -23.05 15.20 13.28
N LEU A 346 -22.69 15.90 14.35
CA LEU A 346 -23.36 17.12 14.81
C LEU A 346 -22.72 18.33 14.10
N GLY A 347 -23.56 19.30 13.73
CA GLY A 347 -23.07 20.51 13.10
C GLY A 347 -24.01 21.70 13.29
N ASN A 348 -23.50 22.88 12.95
CA ASN A 348 -24.27 24.10 12.91
C ASN A 348 -25.07 24.16 11.61
N ASN A 349 -26.40 24.23 11.71
CA ASN A 349 -27.29 24.24 10.54
C ASN A 349 -27.24 25.54 9.71
N GLU A 350 -26.73 26.64 10.27
CA GLU A 350 -26.58 27.91 9.55
C GLU A 350 -25.25 27.98 8.79
N THR A 351 -24.15 27.55 9.41
CA THR A 351 -22.81 27.62 8.81
C THR A 351 -22.39 26.34 8.09
N GLY A 352 -23.04 25.21 8.37
CA GLY A 352 -22.68 23.89 7.84
C GLY A 352 -21.42 23.29 8.48
N GLN A 353 -20.97 23.83 9.61
CA GLN A 353 -19.73 23.42 10.25
C GLN A 353 -19.93 22.29 11.27
N VAL A 354 -18.99 21.35 11.34
CA VAL A 354 -18.99 20.28 12.34
C VAL A 354 -18.79 20.86 13.75
N THR A 355 -19.56 20.36 14.72
CA THR A 355 -19.46 20.75 16.15
C THR A 355 -19.25 19.55 17.08
N GLY A 356 -19.48 18.33 16.60
CA GLY A 356 -19.22 17.13 17.37
C GLY A 356 -19.67 15.84 16.69
N LEU A 357 -19.56 14.75 17.45
CA LEU A 357 -20.09 13.44 17.10
C LEU A 357 -21.04 12.98 18.18
N LYS A 358 -22.22 12.50 17.80
CA LYS A 358 -23.04 11.67 18.67
C LYS A 358 -22.61 10.21 18.48
N CYS A 359 -22.10 9.60 19.54
CA CYS A 359 -21.49 8.28 19.52
C CYS A 359 -22.28 7.28 20.37
N LEU A 360 -22.14 6.00 20.03
CA LEU A 360 -22.56 4.87 20.87
C LEU A 360 -21.35 4.15 21.44
N LYS A 361 -21.50 3.55 22.62
CA LYS A 361 -20.57 2.56 23.17
C LYS A 361 -20.86 1.16 22.63
N TYR A 362 -19.81 0.36 22.57
CA TYR A 362 -19.85 -1.01 22.08
C TYR A 362 -19.23 -1.96 23.10
N GLU A 363 -19.64 -3.22 23.05
CA GLU A 363 -18.95 -4.34 23.68
C GLU A 363 -18.50 -5.35 22.61
N LEU A 364 -17.60 -6.25 22.98
CA LEU A 364 -17.12 -7.29 22.07
C LEU A 364 -17.96 -8.56 22.23
N GLY A 365 -18.59 -9.00 21.15
CA GLY A 365 -19.22 -10.30 21.03
C GLY A 365 -18.25 -11.39 20.58
N GLU A 366 -18.80 -12.40 19.92
CA GLU A 366 -18.04 -13.53 19.38
C GLU A 366 -17.14 -13.11 18.19
N PRO A 367 -16.02 -13.81 17.96
CA PRO A 367 -15.18 -13.65 16.77
C PRO A 367 -15.97 -13.74 15.45
N ASP A 368 -15.59 -12.91 14.48
CA ASP A 368 -15.98 -13.04 13.07
C ASP A 368 -15.15 -14.13 12.36
N GLU A 369 -15.46 -14.41 11.08
CA GLU A 369 -14.72 -15.40 10.27
C GLU A 369 -13.22 -15.06 10.14
N GLY A 370 -12.85 -13.79 10.30
CA GLY A 370 -11.47 -13.33 10.33
C GLY A 370 -10.83 -13.37 11.73
N GLY A 371 -11.50 -13.98 12.71
CA GLY A 371 -11.03 -14.14 14.09
C GLY A 371 -11.17 -12.89 14.95
N ARG A 372 -11.66 -11.76 14.41
CA ARG A 372 -11.78 -10.51 15.17
C ARG A 372 -13.14 -10.44 15.86
N ARG A 373 -13.18 -10.06 17.12
CA ARG A 373 -14.44 -9.99 17.88
C ARG A 373 -15.40 -8.97 17.28
N LYS A 374 -16.67 -9.38 17.13
CA LYS A 374 -17.73 -8.53 16.55
C LYS A 374 -18.09 -7.42 17.54
N PRO A 375 -18.23 -6.18 17.09
CA PRO A 375 -18.71 -5.09 17.93
C PRO A 375 -20.23 -5.20 18.08
N VAL A 376 -20.74 -5.13 19.31
CA VAL A 376 -22.17 -5.13 19.65
C VAL A 376 -22.50 -3.79 20.29
N ALA A 377 -23.45 -3.05 19.72
CA ALA A 377 -23.84 -1.74 20.24
C ALA A 377 -24.55 -1.87 21.58
N ILE A 378 -24.24 -0.98 22.52
CA ILE A 378 -24.93 -0.88 23.80
C ILE A 378 -26.01 0.19 23.66
N GLU A 379 -27.28 -0.22 23.57
CA GLU A 379 -28.41 0.70 23.45
C GLU A 379 -28.50 1.63 24.67
N GLY A 380 -28.84 2.90 24.47
CA GLY A 380 -28.94 3.90 25.55
C GLY A 380 -27.59 4.43 26.05
N SER A 381 -26.48 4.10 25.38
CA SER A 381 -25.12 4.55 25.72
C SER A 381 -24.67 5.79 24.96
N GLU A 382 -25.60 6.52 24.36
CA GLU A 382 -25.32 7.69 23.53
C GLU A 382 -24.58 8.77 24.33
N PHE A 383 -23.52 9.33 23.73
CA PHE A 383 -22.81 10.47 24.28
C PHE A 383 -22.28 11.36 23.16
N GLU A 384 -22.03 12.62 23.48
CA GLU A 384 -21.47 13.58 22.55
C GLU A 384 -19.95 13.71 22.74
N LEU A 385 -19.22 13.72 21.64
CA LEU A 385 -17.79 13.98 21.58
C LEU A 385 -17.55 15.28 20.81
N PRO A 386 -17.10 16.37 21.45
CA PRO A 386 -16.82 17.64 20.77
C PRO A 386 -15.66 17.50 19.78
N ILE A 387 -15.93 17.77 18.51
CA ILE A 387 -15.04 17.56 17.36
C ILE A 387 -15.35 18.64 16.33
N ASP A 388 -14.34 19.16 15.63
CA ASP A 388 -14.49 20.22 14.64
C ASP A 388 -14.20 19.71 13.22
N MET A 389 -13.69 18.48 13.08
CA MET A 389 -13.36 17.85 11.79
C MET A 389 -13.43 16.33 11.90
N VAL A 390 -14.00 15.68 10.89
CA VAL A 390 -14.15 14.22 10.85
C VAL A 390 -13.45 13.67 9.61
N VAL A 391 -12.66 12.61 9.76
CA VAL A 391 -12.05 11.89 8.65
C VAL A 391 -12.55 10.45 8.62
N MET A 392 -13.25 10.08 7.56
CA MET A 392 -13.78 8.72 7.36
C MET A 392 -12.71 7.79 6.80
N ALA A 393 -12.22 6.86 7.63
CA ALA A 393 -11.17 5.89 7.31
C ALA A 393 -11.65 4.44 7.52
N ILE A 394 -12.87 4.14 7.08
CA ILE A 394 -13.56 2.87 7.33
C ILE A 394 -13.40 1.83 6.21
N GLY A 395 -12.58 2.12 5.21
CA GLY A 395 -12.33 1.25 4.06
C GLY A 395 -12.72 1.90 2.74
N GLN A 396 -12.48 1.14 1.67
CA GLN A 396 -12.63 1.59 0.30
C GLN A 396 -12.92 0.40 -0.62
N GLY A 397 -13.56 0.69 -1.74
CA GLY A 397 -14.00 -0.27 -2.74
C GLY A 397 -13.50 0.05 -4.15
N PRO A 398 -13.81 -0.84 -5.12
CA PRO A 398 -13.46 -0.64 -6.52
C PRO A 398 -14.20 0.56 -7.14
N ASN A 399 -13.53 1.29 -8.03
CA ASN A 399 -14.15 2.39 -8.77
C ASN A 399 -14.96 1.81 -9.96
N PRO A 400 -16.25 2.15 -10.10
CA PRO A 400 -17.10 1.56 -11.14
C PRO A 400 -16.74 2.00 -12.56
N LEU A 401 -16.07 3.14 -12.76
CA LEU A 401 -15.94 3.79 -14.07
C LEU A 401 -15.31 2.88 -15.15
N LEU A 402 -14.17 2.24 -14.85
CA LEU A 402 -13.56 1.28 -15.78
C LEU A 402 -14.43 0.02 -15.94
N LEU A 403 -15.02 -0.46 -14.86
CA LEU A 403 -15.77 -1.71 -14.83
C LEU A 403 -17.07 -1.61 -15.65
N GLU A 404 -17.77 -0.49 -15.54
CA GLU A 404 -18.98 -0.19 -16.31
C GLU A 404 -18.69 0.01 -17.81
N SER A 405 -17.52 0.57 -18.13
CA SER A 405 -17.07 0.73 -19.52
C SER A 405 -16.60 -0.59 -20.17
N THR A 406 -16.32 -1.64 -19.39
CA THR A 406 -15.74 -2.90 -19.87
C THR A 406 -16.79 -4.01 -19.87
N LYS A 407 -17.52 -4.15 -20.98
CA LYS A 407 -18.61 -5.13 -21.12
C LYS A 407 -18.09 -6.58 -21.03
N GLY A 408 -18.83 -7.42 -20.30
CA GLY A 408 -18.53 -8.85 -20.16
C GLY A 408 -17.50 -9.20 -19.08
N LEU A 409 -16.99 -8.19 -18.36
CA LEU A 409 -16.11 -8.41 -17.21
C LEU A 409 -16.92 -8.89 -16.01
N GLU A 410 -16.60 -10.08 -15.49
CA GLU A 410 -17.27 -10.64 -14.31
C GLU A 410 -16.80 -9.96 -13.02
N LEU A 411 -17.76 -9.57 -12.18
CA LEU A 411 -17.52 -8.95 -10.89
C LEU A 411 -18.11 -9.81 -9.77
N ASN A 412 -17.45 -9.80 -8.61
CA ASN A 412 -17.99 -10.44 -7.41
C ASN A 412 -19.07 -9.54 -6.74
N LYS A 413 -19.69 -10.05 -5.68
CA LYS A 413 -20.74 -9.32 -4.93
C LYS A 413 -20.29 -7.99 -4.29
N TYR A 414 -18.99 -7.74 -4.21
CA TYR A 414 -18.40 -6.51 -3.67
C TYR A 414 -17.97 -5.52 -4.78
N GLY A 415 -18.18 -5.88 -6.05
CA GLY A 415 -17.82 -5.08 -7.21
C GLY A 415 -16.37 -5.26 -7.67
N ASN A 416 -15.58 -6.14 -7.04
CA ASN A 416 -14.21 -6.44 -7.47
C ASN A 416 -14.20 -7.35 -8.69
N ILE A 417 -13.15 -7.28 -9.49
CA ILE A 417 -12.98 -8.14 -10.67
C ILE A 417 -12.78 -9.59 -10.22
N VAL A 418 -13.51 -10.51 -10.84
CA VAL A 418 -13.25 -11.95 -10.70
C VAL A 418 -12.09 -12.31 -11.62
N ALA A 419 -11.00 -12.81 -11.02
CA ALA A 419 -9.84 -13.31 -11.74
C ALA A 419 -9.36 -14.61 -11.09
N ASP A 420 -8.75 -15.49 -11.88
CA ASP A 420 -8.15 -16.73 -11.38
C ASP A 420 -6.82 -16.49 -10.64
N GLU A 421 -6.16 -17.55 -10.17
CA GLU A 421 -4.89 -17.47 -9.44
C GLU A 421 -3.74 -16.85 -10.28
N LYS A 422 -3.87 -16.85 -11.61
CA LYS A 422 -2.91 -16.23 -12.55
C LYS A 422 -3.29 -14.80 -12.91
N GLY A 423 -4.45 -14.33 -12.44
CA GLY A 423 -5.01 -13.03 -12.73
C GLY A 423 -5.79 -12.98 -14.04
N GLN A 424 -6.12 -14.10 -14.69
CA GLN A 424 -6.93 -14.11 -15.90
C GLN A 424 -8.39 -13.80 -15.57
N THR A 425 -9.01 -12.89 -16.33
CA THR A 425 -10.41 -12.48 -16.14
C THR A 425 -11.35 -13.29 -17.04
N SER A 426 -12.65 -12.94 -17.03
CA SER A 426 -13.65 -13.50 -17.96
C SER A 426 -13.42 -13.10 -19.43
N LEU A 427 -12.53 -12.14 -19.72
CA LEU A 427 -12.24 -11.66 -21.06
C LEU A 427 -10.87 -12.16 -21.54
N ASP A 428 -10.82 -12.72 -22.75
CA ASP A 428 -9.58 -13.22 -23.37
C ASP A 428 -8.56 -12.07 -23.55
N GLY A 429 -7.31 -12.31 -23.18
CA GLY A 429 -6.24 -11.31 -23.21
C GLY A 429 -6.35 -10.20 -22.16
N VAL A 430 -7.33 -10.25 -21.24
CA VAL A 430 -7.49 -9.29 -20.15
C VAL A 430 -7.21 -9.95 -18.81
N PHE A 431 -6.31 -9.34 -18.06
CA PHE A 431 -5.86 -9.79 -16.75
C PHE A 431 -6.14 -8.72 -15.68
N ALA A 432 -6.21 -9.11 -14.41
CA ALA A 432 -6.39 -8.19 -13.29
C ALA A 432 -5.63 -8.67 -12.05
N GLY A 433 -5.16 -7.73 -11.22
CA GLY A 433 -4.39 -8.08 -10.03
C GLY A 433 -4.25 -6.94 -9.02
N GLY A 434 -3.91 -7.29 -7.78
CA GLY A 434 -3.87 -6.38 -6.64
C GLY A 434 -5.26 -6.07 -6.08
N ASP A 435 -5.40 -4.90 -5.44
CA ASP A 435 -6.59 -4.56 -4.65
C ASP A 435 -7.90 -4.51 -5.46
N ILE A 436 -7.84 -4.40 -6.79
CA ILE A 436 -9.03 -4.47 -7.65
C ILE A 436 -9.66 -5.88 -7.66
N VAL A 437 -8.86 -6.92 -7.39
CA VAL A 437 -9.30 -8.32 -7.29
C VAL A 437 -9.57 -8.70 -5.83
N THR A 438 -8.62 -8.43 -4.94
CA THR A 438 -8.66 -8.92 -3.54
C THR A 438 -9.44 -8.01 -2.59
N GLY A 439 -9.73 -6.77 -2.98
CA GLY A 439 -10.02 -5.68 -2.04
C GLY A 439 -8.75 -5.18 -1.36
N ALA A 440 -8.89 -4.14 -0.53
CA ALA A 440 -7.76 -3.47 0.14
C ALA A 440 -6.88 -4.47 0.91
N ALA A 441 -5.60 -4.56 0.52
CA ALA A 441 -4.65 -5.53 1.05
C ALA A 441 -3.34 -4.86 1.52
N THR A 442 -2.18 -5.40 1.12
CA THR A 442 -0.85 -4.82 1.43
C THR A 442 -0.06 -4.59 0.14
N VAL A 443 0.89 -3.66 0.18
CA VAL A 443 1.77 -3.32 -0.97
C VAL A 443 2.46 -4.55 -1.54
N ILE A 444 2.95 -5.45 -0.67
CA ILE A 444 3.65 -6.67 -1.08
C ILE A 444 2.73 -7.70 -1.74
N LEU A 445 1.46 -7.78 -1.32
CA LEU A 445 0.47 -8.64 -1.97
C LEU A 445 0.11 -8.11 -3.37
N ALA A 446 -0.08 -6.79 -3.50
CA ALA A 446 -0.34 -6.16 -4.80
C ALA A 446 0.83 -6.38 -5.77
N MET A 447 2.07 -6.23 -5.30
CA MET A 447 3.26 -6.51 -6.10
C MET A 447 3.38 -8.00 -6.47
N GLY A 448 3.11 -8.92 -5.54
CA GLY A 448 3.10 -10.36 -5.81
C GLY A 448 2.08 -10.75 -6.87
N ALA A 449 0.88 -10.15 -6.83
CA ALA A 449 -0.12 -10.29 -7.89
C ALA A 449 0.41 -9.76 -9.24
N GLY A 450 0.99 -8.55 -9.28
CA GLY A 450 1.58 -8.02 -10.51
C GLY A 450 2.67 -8.92 -11.11
N LYS A 451 3.57 -9.46 -10.27
CA LYS A 451 4.66 -10.36 -10.71
C LYS A 451 4.15 -11.69 -11.26
N SER A 452 3.20 -12.32 -10.56
CA SER A 452 2.61 -13.59 -11.00
C SER A 452 1.80 -13.42 -12.28
N THR A 453 1.01 -12.35 -12.38
CA THR A 453 0.23 -12.04 -13.58
C THR A 453 1.11 -11.66 -14.77
N ALA A 454 2.24 -10.97 -14.59
CA ALA A 454 3.19 -10.74 -15.68
C ALA A 454 3.70 -12.04 -16.32
N THR A 455 3.96 -13.06 -15.49
CA THR A 455 4.35 -14.39 -15.99
C THR A 455 3.21 -15.02 -16.81
N ALA A 456 1.97 -14.92 -16.33
CA ALA A 456 0.80 -15.44 -17.03
C ALA A 456 0.54 -14.72 -18.37
N ILE A 457 0.69 -13.39 -18.41
CA ILE A 457 0.60 -12.58 -19.63
C ILE A 457 1.66 -13.02 -20.63
N ASN A 458 2.92 -13.18 -20.19
CA ASN A 458 4.00 -13.65 -21.05
C ASN A 458 3.69 -15.02 -21.65
N ASP A 459 3.26 -15.99 -20.84
CA ASP A 459 2.91 -17.33 -21.31
C ASP A 459 1.77 -17.31 -22.34
N TYR A 460 0.73 -16.50 -22.08
CA TYR A 460 -0.40 -16.29 -23.00
C TYR A 460 0.05 -15.69 -24.34
N LEU A 461 0.91 -14.67 -24.32
CA LEU A 461 1.40 -14.02 -25.54
C LEU A 461 2.29 -14.94 -26.38
N LEU A 462 3.13 -15.74 -25.72
CA LEU A 462 3.99 -16.72 -26.39
C LEU A 462 3.22 -17.92 -26.94
N SER A 463 2.12 -18.34 -26.29
CA SER A 463 1.26 -19.41 -26.84
C SER A 463 0.54 -18.94 -28.09
N LYS A 464 -0.02 -17.73 -28.11
CA LYS A 464 -0.68 -17.18 -29.31
C LYS A 464 0.28 -17.01 -30.48
N GLN A 465 1.53 -16.60 -30.23
CA GLN A 465 2.54 -16.51 -31.29
C GLN A 465 2.81 -17.87 -31.95
N LYS A 466 2.84 -18.96 -31.17
CA LYS A 466 3.02 -20.31 -31.72
C LYS A 466 1.82 -20.76 -32.55
N GLU A 467 0.60 -20.46 -32.10
CA GLU A 467 -0.62 -20.77 -32.85
C GLU A 467 -0.67 -20.04 -34.19
N ASP A 468 -0.29 -18.75 -34.21
CA ASP A 468 -0.21 -17.95 -35.44
C ASP A 468 0.84 -18.51 -36.42
N MET A 469 2.01 -18.95 -35.93
CA MET A 469 3.04 -19.56 -36.77
C MET A 469 2.61 -20.91 -37.34
N VAL A 470 1.97 -21.77 -36.54
CA VAL A 470 1.47 -23.08 -37.00
C VAL A 470 0.34 -22.91 -38.02
N CYS A 471 -0.49 -21.88 -37.90
CA CYS A 471 -1.51 -21.58 -38.91
C CYS A 471 -0.91 -21.06 -40.21
N GLN A 472 0.20 -20.33 -40.18
CA GLN A 472 0.90 -19.82 -41.37
C GLN A 472 1.65 -20.90 -42.15
N ASP A 473 2.19 -21.93 -41.47
CA ASP A 473 2.90 -23.05 -42.12
C ASP A 473 1.96 -24.08 -42.78
N ASN A 474 0.64 -23.97 -42.56
CA ASN A 474 -0.39 -24.86 -43.12
C ASN A 474 -1.12 -24.28 -44.35
N TYR A 475 -0.63 -23.16 -44.90
CA TYR A 475 -1.02 -22.58 -46.19
C TYR A 475 0.19 -22.48 -47.12
#